data_AF-A0A3Q3FAB7-F1
#
_entry.id   AF-A0A3Q3FAB7-F1
#
_cell.length_a   1.000
_cell.length_b   1.000
_cell.length_c   1.000
_cell.angle_alpha   90.00
_cell.angle_beta   90.00
_cell.angle_gamma   90.00
#
_symmetry.space_group_name_H-M   'P 1'
#
loop_
_entity.id
_entity.type
_entity.pdbx_description
1 polymer ?
#
loop_
_entity_poly.entity_id
_entity_poly.type
_entity_poly.pdbx_seq_one_letter_code
_entity_poly.pdbx_strand_id
1 'polypeptide(L)'
;MRAQPPPVHSIGRSRHVTPPNINRSHMITFHFFNMASRQQQQQQLAVVLFFLLYGVLSFPLGQDTQQTSTCGYESCHATKPDMLNVHLVPHTHDDVGWLKTVDQYYYGDRNDIQHAGVQYILDSVVDQLLKNPDRRFIYVETAFFYRWWKQQSASMQQTVKQLVNEGRLEFVNGGWCMSDEATTHYSAVIDQMTMGLRFLNETFGPCGRPRVAWHIDPFGHAREHASMFAQMGYDGFFFGRLDYQDRRHRMIAKEQELLWRASDSLTPPHSRPLYWDPSQWVQPPLKASAGISPVMTHQSETTLTWRTIMSMMW
;
A
#
# COMPACT_ATOMS: atom_id res chain seq x y z
N MET A 1 -8.85 -51.05 -3.47
CA MET A 1 -7.65 -51.53 -2.76
C MET A 1 -7.96 -51.49 -1.26
N ARG A 2 -8.17 -52.65 -0.64
CA ARG A 2 -8.42 -52.81 0.81
C ARG A 2 -7.09 -53.10 1.50
N ALA A 3 -6.75 -52.34 2.54
CA ALA A 3 -5.58 -52.58 3.37
C ALA A 3 -5.96 -53.49 4.55
N GLN A 4 -5.22 -54.60 4.73
CA GLN A 4 -5.19 -55.42 5.94
C GLN A 4 -3.97 -55.06 6.79
N PRO A 5 -4.02 -55.16 8.13
CA PRO A 5 -2.86 -54.96 9.01
C PRO A 5 -2.12 -56.28 9.31
N PRO A 6 -0.79 -56.25 9.59
CA PRO A 6 -0.05 -57.42 10.07
C PRO A 6 0.08 -57.48 11.63
N PRO A 7 0.53 -58.63 12.19
CA PRO A 7 0.12 -59.09 13.52
C PRO A 7 1.12 -58.85 14.67
N VAL A 8 0.60 -59.08 15.88
CA VAL A 8 1.26 -59.03 17.20
C VAL A 8 2.05 -60.31 17.48
N HIS A 9 3.26 -60.18 18.05
CA HIS A 9 4.00 -61.27 18.70
C HIS A 9 4.37 -60.94 20.15
N SER A 10 4.54 -62.01 20.92
CA SER A 10 4.34 -62.19 22.34
C SER A 10 5.58 -62.07 23.24
N ILE A 11 5.35 -61.52 24.44
CA ILE A 11 5.73 -61.99 25.79
C ILE A 11 7.14 -62.61 25.97
N GLY A 12 8.01 -61.87 26.67
CA GLY A 12 9.24 -62.36 27.32
C GLY A 12 9.23 -62.06 28.83
N ARG A 13 9.34 -63.13 29.61
CA ARG A 13 9.33 -63.25 31.09
C ARG A 13 10.13 -62.19 31.87
N SER A 14 9.48 -61.64 32.90
CA SER A 14 10.10 -61.00 34.07
C SER A 14 10.55 -62.06 35.08
N ARG A 15 11.78 -61.94 35.62
CA ARG A 15 12.27 -62.69 36.79
C ARG A 15 12.39 -61.72 37.97
N HIS A 16 11.67 -62.06 39.03
CA HIS A 16 11.84 -61.51 40.39
C HIS A 16 13.23 -61.81 40.95
N VAL A 17 13.86 -60.79 41.55
CA VAL A 17 14.82 -60.96 42.66
C VAL A 17 14.48 -59.94 43.74
N THR A 18 14.43 -60.44 44.97
CA THR A 18 14.02 -59.80 46.24
C THR A 18 15.08 -58.85 46.82
N PRO A 19 14.70 -57.92 47.73
CA PRO A 19 15.60 -56.93 48.31
C PRO A 19 16.28 -57.44 49.60
N PRO A 20 17.44 -56.88 50.01
CA PRO A 20 17.94 -57.09 51.36
C PRO A 20 17.55 -55.96 52.33
N ASN A 21 17.30 -56.43 53.55
CA ASN A 21 16.93 -55.74 54.79
C ASN A 21 17.77 -54.49 55.13
N ILE A 22 17.06 -53.45 55.58
CA ILE A 22 17.63 -52.33 56.35
C ILE A 22 17.47 -52.65 57.83
N ASN A 23 18.59 -52.82 58.54
CA ASN A 23 18.62 -52.89 59.99
C ASN A 23 18.90 -51.50 60.58
N ARG A 24 18.02 -51.05 61.47
CA ARG A 24 18.23 -49.89 62.34
C ARG A 24 19.20 -50.27 63.45
N SER A 25 20.21 -49.44 63.69
CA SER A 25 20.45 -48.71 64.95
C SER A 25 21.90 -48.26 65.03
N HIS A 26 22.13 -46.96 65.10
CA HIS A 26 22.85 -46.27 66.19
C HIS A 26 23.14 -44.82 65.77
N MET A 27 22.51 -43.89 66.49
CA MET A 27 22.87 -42.48 66.58
C MET A 27 24.34 -42.33 66.96
N ILE A 28 25.02 -41.29 66.43
CA ILE A 28 25.72 -40.23 67.17
C ILE A 28 26.63 -39.44 66.20
N THR A 29 26.28 -38.16 66.03
CA THR A 29 27.18 -36.99 65.85
C THR A 29 28.07 -36.92 64.60
N PHE A 30 27.75 -35.98 63.69
CA PHE A 30 28.61 -34.83 63.40
C PHE A 30 27.81 -33.78 62.60
N HIS A 31 27.33 -32.76 63.30
CA HIS A 31 26.88 -31.51 62.71
C HIS A 31 28.10 -30.79 62.11
N PHE A 32 28.20 -30.72 60.78
CA PHE A 32 28.92 -29.64 60.11
C PHE A 32 28.19 -29.31 58.79
N PHE A 33 28.17 -28.01 58.49
CA PHE A 33 27.54 -27.34 57.33
C PHE A 33 26.03 -27.05 57.43
N ASN A 34 25.66 -26.04 58.21
CA ASN A 34 24.84 -24.95 57.67
C ASN A 34 24.84 -23.75 58.64
N MET A 35 25.75 -22.79 58.42
CA MET A 35 25.62 -21.44 58.95
C MET A 35 26.22 -20.46 57.95
N ALA A 36 25.51 -20.23 56.84
CA ALA A 36 25.63 -18.93 56.19
C ALA A 36 24.90 -17.93 57.08
N SER A 37 25.56 -16.84 57.48
CA SER A 37 24.91 -15.78 58.25
C SER A 37 23.73 -15.20 57.45
N ARG A 38 22.69 -14.67 58.12
CA ARG A 38 21.57 -13.99 57.44
C ARG A 38 22.05 -12.96 56.41
N GLN A 39 23.19 -12.33 56.69
CA GLN A 39 23.86 -11.36 55.83
C GLN A 39 24.40 -11.99 54.54
N GLN A 40 24.93 -13.20 54.61
CA GLN A 40 25.46 -13.95 53.48
C GLN A 40 24.36 -14.54 52.59
N GLN A 41 23.23 -14.96 53.18
CA GLN A 41 22.02 -15.31 52.43
C GLN A 41 21.40 -14.10 51.73
N GLN A 42 21.35 -12.93 52.38
CA GLN A 42 20.88 -11.69 51.76
C GLN A 42 21.78 -11.24 50.61
N GLN A 43 23.10 -11.37 50.75
CA GLN A 43 24.05 -11.08 49.66
C GLN A 43 23.86 -12.04 48.47
N GLN A 44 23.68 -13.33 48.70
CA GLN A 44 23.43 -14.29 47.62
C GLN A 44 22.11 -14.02 46.89
N LEU A 45 21.04 -13.70 47.63
CA LEU A 45 19.75 -13.28 47.06
C LEU A 45 19.89 -12.00 46.24
N ALA A 46 20.62 -11.00 46.74
CA ALA A 46 20.85 -9.75 46.03
C ALA A 46 21.64 -9.97 44.73
N VAL A 47 22.64 -10.85 44.74
CA VAL A 47 23.43 -11.18 43.54
C VAL A 47 22.58 -11.92 42.51
N VAL A 48 21.74 -12.88 42.93
CA VAL A 48 20.82 -13.59 42.01
C VAL A 48 19.78 -12.63 41.43
N LEU A 49 19.21 -11.74 42.23
CA LEU A 49 18.30 -10.69 41.77
C LEU A 49 19.00 -9.74 40.79
N PHE A 50 20.26 -9.38 41.05
CA PHE A 50 21.06 -8.54 40.16
C PHE A 50 21.30 -9.22 38.81
N PHE A 51 21.65 -10.51 38.79
CA PHE A 51 21.82 -11.27 37.54
C PHE A 51 20.50 -11.49 36.79
N LEU A 52 19.37 -11.67 37.49
CA LEU A 52 18.05 -11.76 36.87
C LEU A 52 17.60 -10.41 36.28
N LEU A 53 17.79 -9.31 37.00
CA LEU A 53 17.53 -7.95 36.50
C LEU A 53 18.42 -7.60 35.32
N TYR A 54 19.72 -7.93 35.38
CA TYR A 54 20.63 -7.72 34.27
C TYR A 54 20.27 -8.59 33.06
N GLY A 55 19.88 -9.85 33.27
CA GLY A 55 19.42 -10.75 32.21
C GLY A 55 18.14 -10.26 31.52
N VAL A 56 17.21 -9.66 32.27
CA VAL A 56 15.97 -9.06 31.72
C VAL A 56 16.25 -7.72 31.02
N LEU A 57 17.21 -6.93 31.50
CA LEU A 57 17.62 -5.65 30.90
C LEU A 57 18.62 -5.79 29.74
N SER A 58 19.25 -6.96 29.58
CA SER A 58 20.24 -7.23 28.52
C SER A 58 19.64 -7.87 27.27
N PHE A 59 18.34 -8.13 27.24
CA PHE A 59 17.69 -8.39 25.96
C PHE A 59 17.70 -7.07 25.19
N PRO A 60 18.32 -7.00 24.00
CA PRO A 60 18.07 -5.88 23.12
C PRO A 60 16.56 -5.91 22.86
N LEU A 61 15.85 -4.94 23.44
CA LEU A 61 14.56 -4.52 22.91
C LEU A 61 14.80 -4.40 21.41
N GLY A 62 14.18 -5.31 20.64
CA GLY A 62 14.36 -5.35 19.20
C GLY A 62 14.26 -3.93 18.71
N GLN A 63 15.30 -3.44 18.05
CA GLN A 63 15.21 -2.17 17.36
C GLN A 63 14.01 -2.31 16.43
N ASP A 64 12.91 -1.69 16.83
CA ASP A 64 11.82 -1.37 15.94
C ASP A 64 12.50 -0.43 14.95
N THR A 65 13.08 -0.98 13.89
CA THR A 65 13.56 -0.19 12.77
C THR A 65 12.32 0.54 12.33
N GLN A 66 12.19 1.81 12.71
CA GLN A 66 11.22 2.72 12.14
C GLN A 66 11.47 2.62 10.64
N GLN A 67 10.67 1.80 9.98
CA GLN A 67 10.76 1.58 8.56
C GLN A 67 10.23 2.87 7.97
N THR A 68 11.14 3.82 7.72
CA THR A 68 10.84 5.13 7.19
C THR A 68 10.13 4.91 5.86
N SER A 69 8.82 5.14 5.84
CA SER A 69 8.03 5.06 4.62
C SER A 69 8.49 6.13 3.64
N THR A 70 8.82 5.74 2.43
CA THR A 70 9.27 6.63 1.35
C THR A 70 8.23 6.72 0.23
N CYS A 71 6.98 6.33 0.49
CA CYS A 71 5.86 6.33 -0.46
C CYS A 71 5.41 7.76 -0.86
N GLY A 72 4.48 7.86 -1.82
CA GLY A 72 3.95 9.15 -2.28
C GLY A 72 4.90 9.87 -3.24
N TYR A 73 4.88 11.19 -3.24
CA TYR A 73 5.71 11.99 -4.15
C TYR A 73 7.21 11.83 -3.86
N GLU A 74 7.56 11.53 -2.62
CA GLU A 74 8.90 11.24 -2.15
C GLU A 74 9.48 9.94 -2.75
N SER A 75 8.61 9.04 -3.24
CA SER A 75 9.02 7.77 -3.88
C SER A 75 9.35 7.91 -5.38
N CYS A 76 9.04 9.06 -5.97
CA CYS A 76 9.14 9.28 -7.40
C CYS A 76 10.60 9.24 -7.87
N HIS A 77 10.82 8.68 -9.06
CA HIS A 77 12.13 8.75 -9.70
C HIS A 77 12.53 10.19 -9.98
N ALA A 78 13.81 10.49 -9.81
CA ALA A 78 14.36 11.80 -10.10
C ALA A 78 14.15 12.16 -11.60
N THR A 79 13.66 13.36 -11.84
CA THR A 79 13.51 13.94 -13.19
C THR A 79 14.74 14.76 -13.57
N LYS A 80 14.92 15.01 -14.86
CA LYS A 80 15.97 15.88 -15.41
C LYS A 80 15.33 17.11 -16.06
N PRO A 81 15.54 18.34 -15.52
CA PRO A 81 14.83 19.55 -15.98
C PRO A 81 14.99 19.86 -17.47
N ASP A 82 16.17 19.60 -18.04
CA ASP A 82 16.51 19.94 -19.43
C ASP A 82 16.30 18.78 -20.41
N MET A 83 15.53 17.76 -20.00
CA MET A 83 15.23 16.60 -20.84
C MET A 83 13.72 16.33 -20.88
N LEU A 84 13.29 15.63 -21.93
CA LEU A 84 11.99 14.99 -21.92
C LEU A 84 12.00 13.87 -20.87
N ASN A 85 11.17 14.02 -19.83
CA ASN A 85 10.97 12.99 -18.83
C ASN A 85 9.79 12.12 -19.27
N VAL A 86 10.06 10.83 -19.50
CA VAL A 86 9.04 9.87 -19.95
C VAL A 86 8.66 8.98 -18.78
N HIS A 87 7.43 9.14 -18.30
CA HIS A 87 6.88 8.32 -17.22
C HIS A 87 6.20 7.09 -17.81
N LEU A 88 6.85 5.92 -17.65
CA LEU A 88 6.21 4.64 -17.95
C LEU A 88 5.41 4.22 -16.72
N VAL A 89 4.09 4.08 -16.87
CA VAL A 89 3.17 3.76 -15.77
C VAL A 89 2.53 2.39 -16.05
N PRO A 90 3.14 1.28 -15.58
CA PRO A 90 2.56 -0.05 -15.71
C PRO A 90 1.27 -0.16 -14.90
N HIS A 91 0.21 -0.64 -15.55
CA HIS A 91 -1.10 -0.86 -14.93
C HIS A 91 -1.76 -2.10 -15.50
N THR A 92 -2.83 -2.56 -14.83
CA THR A 92 -3.83 -3.47 -15.38
C THR A 92 -5.18 -2.77 -15.38
N HIS A 93 -6.12 -3.25 -16.17
CA HIS A 93 -7.51 -2.82 -16.12
C HIS A 93 -8.36 -4.05 -15.85
N ASP A 94 -8.86 -4.15 -14.61
CA ASP A 94 -9.54 -5.34 -14.12
C ASP A 94 -11.03 -5.03 -13.93
N ASP A 95 -11.85 -5.23 -14.96
CA ASP A 95 -13.30 -5.01 -14.89
C ASP A 95 -13.94 -5.81 -13.74
N VAL A 96 -14.65 -5.11 -12.84
CA VAL A 96 -15.42 -5.74 -11.75
C VAL A 96 -16.75 -6.28 -12.29
N GLY A 97 -16.64 -7.19 -13.27
CA GLY A 97 -17.74 -7.75 -14.04
C GLY A 97 -17.98 -7.00 -15.35
N TRP A 98 -17.94 -7.74 -16.47
CA TRP A 98 -18.21 -7.24 -17.82
C TRP A 98 -18.62 -8.40 -18.73
N LEU A 99 -17.66 -9.03 -19.43
CA LEU A 99 -17.92 -10.25 -20.22
C LEU A 99 -17.99 -11.50 -19.32
N LYS A 100 -17.25 -11.48 -18.21
CA LYS A 100 -17.27 -12.52 -17.18
C LYS A 100 -17.79 -11.94 -15.87
N THR A 101 -18.23 -12.80 -14.96
CA THR A 101 -18.55 -12.38 -13.59
C THR A 101 -17.27 -12.00 -12.83
N VAL A 102 -17.41 -11.27 -11.72
CA VAL A 102 -16.29 -10.91 -10.83
C VAL A 102 -15.47 -12.15 -10.43
N ASP A 103 -16.14 -13.23 -10.02
CA ASP A 103 -15.47 -14.48 -9.61
C ASP A 103 -14.74 -15.18 -10.76
N GLN A 104 -15.32 -15.16 -11.95
CA GLN A 104 -14.70 -15.75 -13.13
C GLN A 104 -13.46 -14.97 -13.57
N TYR A 105 -13.50 -13.63 -13.52
CA TYR A 105 -12.31 -12.81 -13.72
C TYR A 105 -11.26 -13.07 -12.64
N TYR A 106 -11.67 -13.18 -11.37
CA TYR A 106 -10.72 -13.37 -10.28
C TYR A 106 -9.93 -14.68 -10.41
N TYR A 107 -10.62 -15.81 -10.58
CA TYR A 107 -10.00 -17.14 -10.63
C TYR A 107 -9.45 -17.51 -12.02
N GLY A 108 -9.73 -16.71 -13.06
CA GLY A 108 -9.35 -17.04 -14.43
C GLY A 108 -10.22 -18.16 -15.04
N ASP A 109 -11.47 -18.27 -14.63
CA ASP A 109 -12.43 -19.18 -15.23
C ASP A 109 -13.02 -18.58 -16.53
N ARG A 110 -13.64 -19.43 -17.35
CA ARG A 110 -14.28 -19.06 -18.62
C ARG A 110 -13.37 -18.28 -19.56
N ASN A 111 -12.10 -18.69 -19.67
CA ASN A 111 -11.14 -18.10 -20.59
C ASN A 111 -11.49 -18.33 -22.08
N ASP A 112 -12.49 -19.16 -22.38
CA ASP A 112 -13.15 -19.24 -23.69
C ASP A 112 -13.87 -17.93 -24.07
N ILE A 113 -14.37 -17.17 -23.09
CA ILE A 113 -15.03 -15.87 -23.30
C ILE A 113 -13.99 -14.76 -23.43
N GLN A 114 -13.13 -14.65 -22.42
CA GLN A 114 -12.04 -13.68 -22.37
C GLN A 114 -10.91 -14.22 -21.49
N HIS A 115 -9.70 -14.23 -22.04
CA HIS A 115 -8.51 -14.67 -21.33
C HIS A 115 -8.07 -13.62 -20.30
N ALA A 116 -8.47 -13.80 -19.05
CA ALA A 116 -8.20 -12.87 -17.96
C ALA A 116 -8.29 -13.58 -16.61
N GLY A 117 -7.35 -13.31 -15.71
CA GLY A 117 -7.27 -13.95 -14.38
C GLY A 117 -6.58 -13.06 -13.36
N VAL A 118 -7.36 -12.30 -12.57
CA VAL A 118 -6.84 -11.22 -11.71
C VAL A 118 -5.93 -11.73 -10.60
N GLN A 119 -6.21 -12.90 -10.02
CA GLN A 119 -5.34 -13.50 -9.01
C GLN A 119 -3.90 -13.67 -9.54
N TYR A 120 -3.75 -14.18 -10.77
CA TYR A 120 -2.44 -14.40 -11.38
C TYR A 120 -1.74 -13.09 -11.74
N ILE A 121 -2.50 -12.05 -12.10
CA ILE A 121 -1.97 -10.71 -12.32
C ILE A 121 -1.34 -10.19 -11.03
N LEU A 122 -2.07 -10.19 -9.92
CA LEU A 122 -1.57 -9.71 -8.62
C LEU A 122 -0.36 -10.53 -8.13
N ASP A 123 -0.43 -11.86 -8.21
CA ASP A 123 0.68 -12.75 -7.84
C ASP A 123 1.95 -12.43 -8.64
N SER A 124 1.80 -12.27 -9.96
CA SER A 124 2.94 -11.98 -10.84
C SER A 124 3.47 -10.55 -10.70
N VAL A 125 2.61 -9.56 -10.46
CA VAL A 125 3.03 -8.17 -10.19
C VAL A 125 3.91 -8.12 -8.95
N VAL A 126 3.50 -8.76 -7.85
CA VAL A 126 4.29 -8.79 -6.62
C VAL A 126 5.64 -9.47 -6.84
N ASP A 127 5.65 -10.63 -7.50
CA ASP A 127 6.89 -11.33 -7.88
C ASP A 127 7.82 -10.46 -8.75
N GLN A 128 7.26 -9.75 -9.74
CA GLN A 128 8.05 -8.90 -10.62
C GLN A 128 8.56 -7.64 -9.91
N LEU A 129 7.79 -7.05 -9.00
CA LEU A 129 8.28 -5.97 -8.16
C LEU A 129 9.46 -6.47 -7.32
N LEU A 130 9.35 -7.59 -6.62
CA LEU A 130 10.45 -8.12 -5.80
C LEU A 130 11.77 -8.33 -6.57
N LYS A 131 11.71 -8.63 -7.87
CA LYS A 131 12.89 -8.87 -8.71
C LYS A 131 13.67 -7.62 -9.09
N ASN A 132 13.10 -6.42 -9.02
CA ASN A 132 13.82 -5.19 -9.38
C ASN A 132 13.29 -3.97 -8.60
N PRO A 133 14.12 -3.31 -7.76
CA PRO A 133 13.73 -2.16 -6.93
C PRO A 133 13.22 -0.94 -7.71
N ASP A 134 13.58 -0.78 -8.97
CA ASP A 134 13.18 0.34 -9.83
C ASP A 134 11.79 0.14 -10.45
N ARG A 135 11.25 -1.10 -10.41
CA ARG A 135 9.91 -1.36 -10.94
C ARG A 135 8.85 -0.70 -10.08
N ARG A 136 7.80 -0.24 -10.77
CA ARG A 136 6.59 0.39 -10.23
C ARG A 136 5.37 -0.23 -10.89
N PHE A 137 4.25 -0.25 -10.18
CA PHE A 137 2.97 -0.69 -10.71
C PHE A 137 1.84 0.05 -10.00
N ILE A 138 0.84 0.52 -10.75
CA ILE A 138 -0.38 1.10 -10.17
C ILE A 138 -1.51 0.07 -10.18
N TYR A 139 -2.32 0.04 -9.13
CA TYR A 139 -3.50 -0.83 -9.02
C TYR A 139 -4.74 -0.01 -8.69
N VAL A 140 -5.89 -0.37 -9.28
CA VAL A 140 -7.09 0.47 -9.29
C VAL A 140 -8.25 -0.14 -8.50
N GLU A 141 -8.73 -1.33 -8.88
CA GLU A 141 -9.99 -1.90 -8.39
C GLU A 141 -9.85 -2.61 -7.04
N THR A 142 -10.16 -1.89 -5.94
CA THR A 142 -9.98 -2.40 -4.58
C THR A 142 -10.80 -3.66 -4.29
N ALA A 143 -11.91 -3.92 -4.99
CA ALA A 143 -12.69 -5.15 -4.85
C ALA A 143 -11.85 -6.42 -5.06
N PHE A 144 -11.07 -6.46 -6.15
CA PHE A 144 -10.21 -7.59 -6.46
C PHE A 144 -9.01 -7.66 -5.52
N PHE A 145 -8.38 -6.52 -5.24
CA PHE A 145 -7.27 -6.48 -4.31
C PHE A 145 -7.67 -6.94 -2.91
N TYR A 146 -8.82 -6.51 -2.40
CA TYR A 146 -9.38 -6.96 -1.12
C TYR A 146 -9.54 -8.48 -1.10
N ARG A 147 -10.16 -9.05 -2.14
CA ARG A 147 -10.35 -10.49 -2.25
C ARG A 147 -9.03 -11.26 -2.24
N TRP A 148 -8.07 -10.79 -3.03
CA TRP A 148 -6.72 -11.34 -3.09
C TRP A 148 -6.01 -11.26 -1.74
N TRP A 149 -6.02 -10.08 -1.13
CA TRP A 149 -5.39 -9.78 0.15
C TRP A 149 -5.84 -10.72 1.28
N LYS A 150 -7.15 -11.00 1.34
CA LYS A 150 -7.74 -11.89 2.35
C LYS A 150 -7.28 -13.33 2.24
N GLN A 151 -6.76 -13.76 1.09
CA GLN A 151 -6.25 -15.10 0.84
C GLN A 151 -4.74 -15.23 1.07
N GLN A 152 -4.04 -14.12 1.28
CA GLN A 152 -2.59 -14.11 1.40
C GLN A 152 -2.07 -14.56 2.77
N SER A 153 -0.89 -15.18 2.76
CA SER A 153 -0.16 -15.48 4.00
C SER A 153 0.33 -14.20 4.68
N ALA A 154 0.59 -14.27 5.99
CA ALA A 154 1.14 -13.13 6.74
C ALA A 154 2.47 -12.60 6.14
N SER A 155 3.31 -13.51 5.61
CA SER A 155 4.57 -13.14 4.95
C SER A 155 4.33 -12.39 3.64
N MET A 156 3.36 -12.83 2.83
CA MET A 156 3.00 -12.12 1.60
C MET A 156 2.36 -10.76 1.90
N GLN A 157 1.48 -10.68 2.90
CA GLN A 157 0.91 -9.42 3.36
C GLN A 157 1.98 -8.43 3.81
N GLN A 158 2.99 -8.90 4.56
CA GLN A 158 4.11 -8.05 4.98
C GLN A 158 4.94 -7.57 3.78
N THR A 159 5.16 -8.45 2.80
CA THR A 159 5.87 -8.13 1.57
C THR A 159 5.17 -7.02 0.77
N VAL A 160 3.86 -7.13 0.61
CA VAL A 160 3.06 -6.12 -0.08
C VAL A 160 3.02 -4.81 0.69
N LYS A 161 2.90 -4.85 2.03
CA LYS A 161 3.00 -3.64 2.87
C LYS A 161 4.33 -2.92 2.65
N GLN A 162 5.43 -3.67 2.58
CA GLN A 162 6.73 -3.11 2.25
C GLN A 162 6.72 -2.43 0.86
N LEU A 163 6.24 -3.12 -0.18
CA LEU A 163 6.17 -2.55 -1.53
C LEU A 163 5.33 -1.27 -1.60
N VAL A 164 4.23 -1.20 -0.85
CA VAL A 164 3.38 0.01 -0.75
C VAL A 164 4.10 1.12 0.02
N ASN A 165 4.79 0.80 1.12
CA ASN A 165 5.57 1.77 1.89
C ASN A 165 6.80 2.32 1.15
N GLU A 166 7.30 1.57 0.17
CA GLU A 166 8.36 1.99 -0.76
C GLU A 166 7.81 2.79 -1.97
N GLY A 167 6.48 2.94 -2.10
CA GLY A 167 5.85 3.58 -3.27
C GLY A 167 5.96 2.79 -4.56
N ARG A 168 6.17 1.47 -4.47
CA ARG A 168 6.44 0.60 -5.63
C ARG A 168 5.21 -0.10 -6.16
N LEU A 169 4.30 -0.43 -5.26
CA LEU A 169 2.92 -0.73 -5.57
C LEU A 169 2.09 0.45 -5.08
N GLU A 170 1.48 1.20 -5.98
CA GLU A 170 0.68 2.37 -5.64
C GLU A 170 -0.79 2.12 -5.96
N PHE A 171 -1.69 2.52 -5.06
CA PHE A 171 -3.12 2.51 -5.33
C PHE A 171 -3.52 3.84 -5.95
N VAL A 172 -4.19 3.78 -7.10
CA VAL A 172 -4.83 4.94 -7.75
C VAL A 172 -6.33 4.71 -7.80
N ASN A 173 -7.13 5.78 -7.77
CA ASN A 173 -8.57 5.75 -7.55
C ASN A 173 -9.02 5.12 -6.21
N GLY A 174 -8.65 3.88 -5.90
CA GLY A 174 -8.89 3.24 -4.59
C GLY A 174 -10.36 3.05 -4.20
N GLY A 175 -11.29 3.28 -5.12
CA GLY A 175 -12.67 2.82 -5.00
C GLY A 175 -12.77 1.30 -5.05
N TRP A 176 -13.94 0.78 -4.69
CA TRP A 176 -14.24 -0.64 -4.87
C TRP A 176 -14.14 -1.05 -6.34
N CYS A 177 -14.61 -0.19 -7.24
CA CYS A 177 -14.43 -0.29 -8.69
C CYS A 177 -14.13 1.08 -9.30
N MET A 178 -13.78 1.09 -10.59
CA MET A 178 -13.87 2.29 -11.42
C MET A 178 -15.34 2.48 -11.82
N SER A 179 -16.05 3.36 -11.12
CA SER A 179 -17.50 3.53 -11.33
C SER A 179 -17.79 4.18 -12.68
N ASP A 180 -18.94 3.83 -13.27
CA ASP A 180 -19.56 4.67 -14.30
C ASP A 180 -19.78 6.11 -13.79
N GLU A 181 -19.87 7.06 -14.70
CA GLU A 181 -20.08 8.48 -14.42
C GLU A 181 -21.42 9.00 -14.96
N ALA A 182 -22.10 8.25 -15.84
CA ALA A 182 -23.36 8.67 -16.43
C ALA A 182 -24.59 8.21 -15.64
N THR A 183 -24.60 6.97 -15.16
CA THR A 183 -25.80 6.30 -14.60
C THR A 183 -25.71 6.04 -13.10
N THR A 184 -24.70 6.58 -12.43
CA THR A 184 -24.52 6.44 -10.98
C THR A 184 -25.09 7.62 -10.21
N HIS A 185 -25.82 7.34 -9.13
CA HIS A 185 -26.15 8.38 -8.15
C HIS A 185 -24.92 8.67 -7.27
N TYR A 186 -24.66 9.95 -6.96
CA TYR A 186 -23.47 10.38 -6.21
C TYR A 186 -23.32 9.66 -4.87
N SER A 187 -24.41 9.30 -4.19
CA SER A 187 -24.35 8.56 -2.92
C SER A 187 -23.69 7.18 -3.09
N ALA A 188 -23.99 6.47 -4.18
CA ALA A 188 -23.40 5.16 -4.47
C ALA A 188 -21.91 5.30 -4.82
N VAL A 189 -21.53 6.39 -5.50
CA VAL A 189 -20.12 6.72 -5.77
C VAL A 189 -19.37 6.96 -4.45
N ILE A 190 -19.94 7.75 -3.54
CA ILE A 190 -19.35 8.00 -2.21
C ILE A 190 -19.23 6.70 -1.40
N ASP A 191 -20.25 5.85 -1.40
CA ASP A 191 -20.25 4.60 -0.64
C ASP A 191 -19.15 3.64 -1.15
N GLN A 192 -19.07 3.43 -2.46
CA GLN A 192 -18.07 2.52 -3.03
C GLN A 192 -16.64 3.06 -2.87
N MET A 193 -16.44 4.38 -2.99
CA MET A 193 -15.15 5.01 -2.69
C MET A 193 -14.79 4.84 -1.23
N THR A 194 -15.74 5.08 -0.33
CA THR A 194 -15.52 4.98 1.12
C THR A 194 -15.14 3.56 1.52
N MET A 195 -15.78 2.54 0.95
CA MET A 195 -15.47 1.14 1.23
C MET A 195 -14.03 0.78 0.82
N GLY A 196 -13.60 1.16 -0.38
CA GLY A 196 -12.24 0.90 -0.85
C GLY A 196 -11.18 1.68 -0.06
N LEU A 197 -11.37 3.00 0.06
CA LEU A 197 -10.42 3.89 0.75
C LEU A 197 -10.25 3.55 2.23
N ARG A 198 -11.34 3.16 2.91
CA ARG A 198 -11.27 2.70 4.30
C ARG A 198 -10.40 1.47 4.44
N PHE A 199 -10.61 0.47 3.59
CA PHE A 199 -9.81 -0.76 3.61
C PHE A 199 -8.32 -0.45 3.35
N LEU A 200 -8.01 0.39 2.37
CA LEU A 200 -6.63 0.77 2.06
C LEU A 200 -5.97 1.50 3.24
N ASN A 201 -6.67 2.45 3.85
CA ASN A 201 -6.17 3.19 5.01
C ASN A 201 -5.96 2.30 6.23
N GLU A 202 -6.90 1.40 6.55
CA GLU A 202 -6.77 0.45 7.66
C GLU A 202 -5.62 -0.55 7.44
N THR A 203 -5.32 -0.90 6.18
CA THR A 203 -4.33 -1.91 5.83
C THR A 203 -2.91 -1.36 5.66
N PHE A 204 -2.78 -0.19 5.03
CA PHE A 204 -1.50 0.39 4.60
C PHE A 204 -1.22 1.79 5.17
N GLY A 205 -2.15 2.34 5.98
CA GLY A 205 -1.99 3.65 6.59
C GLY A 205 -1.81 4.78 5.57
N PRO A 206 -0.96 5.78 5.85
CA PRO A 206 -0.74 6.93 4.96
C PRO A 206 -0.29 6.56 3.54
N CYS A 207 0.50 5.48 3.38
CA CYS A 207 0.96 5.03 2.06
C CYS A 207 -0.13 4.32 1.24
N GLY A 208 -1.22 3.90 1.86
CA GLY A 208 -2.38 3.36 1.16
C GLY A 208 -3.28 4.43 0.55
N ARG A 209 -3.08 5.71 0.86
CA ARG A 209 -3.93 6.81 0.39
C ARG A 209 -3.64 7.11 -1.09
N PRO A 210 -4.60 6.89 -2.01
CA PRO A 210 -4.43 7.31 -3.40
C PRO A 210 -4.34 8.84 -3.51
N ARG A 211 -3.53 9.30 -4.46
CA ARG A 211 -3.38 10.73 -4.80
C ARG A 211 -4.03 11.10 -6.13
N VAL A 212 -4.23 10.11 -7.00
CA VAL A 212 -4.71 10.31 -8.36
C VAL A 212 -5.94 9.46 -8.62
N ALA A 213 -7.00 10.08 -9.14
CA ALA A 213 -8.19 9.40 -9.62
C ALA A 213 -7.92 8.90 -11.03
N TRP A 214 -8.33 7.66 -11.31
CA TRP A 214 -7.97 6.93 -12.53
C TRP A 214 -9.22 6.33 -13.16
N HIS A 215 -9.77 7.03 -14.15
CA HIS A 215 -11.03 6.71 -14.84
C HIS A 215 -10.77 6.54 -16.34
N ILE A 216 -9.93 5.57 -16.70
CA ILE A 216 -9.56 5.37 -18.10
C ILE A 216 -10.69 4.82 -18.98
N ASP A 217 -11.69 4.14 -18.39
CA ASP A 217 -12.71 3.39 -19.13
C ASP A 217 -14.19 3.82 -19.01
N PRO A 218 -14.64 4.70 -18.09
CA PRO A 218 -16.01 5.20 -18.11
C PRO A 218 -16.36 5.90 -19.43
N PHE A 219 -17.59 5.71 -19.93
CA PHE A 219 -18.03 6.23 -21.23
C PHE A 219 -18.45 7.71 -21.15
N GLY A 220 -17.46 8.59 -20.98
CA GLY A 220 -17.65 10.01 -20.70
C GLY A 220 -17.41 10.32 -19.23
N HIS A 221 -17.23 11.61 -18.91
CA HIS A 221 -16.78 12.05 -17.58
C HIS A 221 -17.67 13.17 -17.03
N ALA A 222 -18.06 13.03 -15.77
CA ALA A 222 -18.97 13.93 -15.08
C ALA A 222 -18.19 14.98 -14.26
N ARG A 223 -18.68 16.23 -14.26
CA ARG A 223 -18.11 17.27 -13.40
C ARG A 223 -18.29 16.94 -11.92
N GLU A 224 -19.36 16.22 -11.59
CA GLU A 224 -19.68 15.78 -10.24
C GLU A 224 -18.58 14.84 -9.70
N HIS A 225 -18.08 13.91 -10.51
CA HIS A 225 -16.97 13.03 -10.13
C HIS A 225 -15.69 13.82 -9.89
N ALA A 226 -15.30 14.72 -10.80
CA ALA A 226 -14.14 15.58 -10.60
C ALA A 226 -14.25 16.44 -9.31
N SER A 227 -15.44 16.99 -9.03
CA SER A 227 -15.73 17.73 -7.81
C SER A 227 -15.63 16.85 -6.56
N MET A 228 -16.13 15.62 -6.60
CA MET A 228 -16.03 14.66 -5.51
C MET A 228 -14.57 14.23 -5.26
N PHE A 229 -13.80 13.93 -6.30
CA PHE A 229 -12.38 13.58 -6.15
C PHE A 229 -11.57 14.73 -5.54
N ALA A 230 -11.80 15.97 -5.97
CA ALA A 230 -11.17 17.14 -5.34
C ALA A 230 -11.48 17.22 -3.83
N GLN A 231 -12.74 16.96 -3.43
CA GLN A 231 -13.15 16.98 -2.02
C GLN A 231 -12.65 15.77 -1.21
N MET A 232 -12.49 14.61 -1.84
CA MET A 232 -11.83 13.43 -1.24
C MET A 232 -10.31 13.64 -1.08
N GLY A 233 -9.80 14.66 -1.74
CA GLY A 233 -8.45 15.15 -1.62
C GLY A 233 -7.46 14.46 -2.56
N TYR A 234 -7.90 14.29 -3.80
CA TYR A 234 -7.09 13.90 -4.94
C TYR A 234 -6.41 15.12 -5.59
N ASP A 235 -5.19 14.90 -6.05
CA ASP A 235 -4.33 15.89 -6.70
C ASP A 235 -4.40 15.79 -8.24
N GLY A 236 -4.94 14.70 -8.77
CA GLY A 236 -5.05 14.48 -10.20
C GLY A 236 -6.27 13.65 -10.58
N PHE A 237 -6.77 13.88 -11.79
CA PHE A 237 -7.83 13.08 -12.39
C PHE A 237 -7.45 12.72 -13.83
N PHE A 238 -7.14 11.44 -14.05
CA PHE A 238 -6.77 10.92 -15.36
C PHE A 238 -7.91 10.12 -15.93
N PHE A 239 -8.19 10.35 -17.21
CA PHE A 239 -9.23 9.62 -17.91
C PHE A 239 -8.94 9.40 -19.38
N GLY A 240 -9.61 8.42 -19.98
CA GLY A 240 -9.31 7.94 -21.33
C GLY A 240 -10.38 8.25 -22.39
N ARG A 241 -11.67 8.27 -22.03
CA ARG A 241 -12.74 8.34 -23.04
C ARG A 241 -13.31 9.75 -23.16
N LEU A 242 -12.98 10.40 -24.27
CA LEU A 242 -13.51 11.71 -24.65
C LEU A 242 -14.11 11.66 -26.06
N ASP A 243 -15.05 12.56 -26.35
CA ASP A 243 -15.50 12.77 -27.72
C ASP A 243 -14.29 13.04 -28.64
N TYR A 244 -14.26 12.36 -29.79
CA TYR A 244 -13.11 12.38 -30.68
C TYR A 244 -12.85 13.76 -31.31
N GLN A 245 -13.87 14.61 -31.45
CA GLN A 245 -13.72 15.98 -31.96
C GLN A 245 -13.07 16.86 -30.88
N ASP A 246 -13.53 16.75 -29.63
CA ASP A 246 -12.92 17.47 -28.51
C ASP A 246 -11.47 17.03 -28.28
N ARG A 247 -11.19 15.72 -28.32
CA ARG A 247 -9.81 15.20 -28.25
C ARG A 247 -8.93 15.80 -29.33
N ARG A 248 -9.39 15.83 -30.59
CA ARG A 248 -8.63 16.42 -31.71
C ARG A 248 -8.36 17.90 -31.49
N HIS A 249 -9.36 18.67 -31.04
CA HIS A 249 -9.19 20.09 -30.76
C HIS A 249 -8.15 20.32 -29.67
N ARG A 250 -8.22 19.56 -28.57
CA ARG A 250 -7.29 19.69 -27.44
C ARG A 250 -5.87 19.26 -27.77
N MET A 251 -5.69 18.23 -28.61
CA MET A 251 -4.35 17.85 -29.09
C MET A 251 -3.71 18.98 -29.92
N ILE A 252 -4.49 19.65 -30.78
CA ILE A 252 -4.00 20.78 -31.59
C ILE A 252 -3.72 22.00 -30.71
N ALA A 253 -4.62 22.29 -29.76
CA ALA A 253 -4.51 23.44 -28.86
C ALA A 253 -3.50 23.23 -27.72
N LYS A 254 -3.03 21.99 -27.50
CA LYS A 254 -2.21 21.57 -26.34
C LYS A 254 -2.94 21.77 -25.00
N GLU A 255 -4.21 21.40 -24.95
CA GLU A 255 -5.13 21.55 -23.81
C GLU A 255 -5.66 20.20 -23.30
N GLN A 256 -4.85 19.13 -23.46
CA GLN A 256 -5.16 17.81 -22.90
C GLN A 256 -4.94 17.75 -21.39
N GLU A 257 -4.17 18.70 -20.86
CA GLU A 257 -3.98 18.92 -19.43
C GLU A 257 -4.60 20.25 -19.04
N LEU A 258 -5.44 20.26 -18.00
CA LEU A 258 -6.07 21.49 -17.51
C LEU A 258 -6.42 21.43 -16.03
N LEU A 259 -6.60 22.61 -15.44
CA LEU A 259 -7.18 22.73 -14.11
C LEU A 259 -8.71 22.68 -14.22
N TRP A 260 -9.31 21.56 -13.82
CA TRP A 260 -10.76 21.39 -13.98
C TRP A 260 -11.50 21.97 -12.78
N ARG A 261 -12.05 23.18 -12.95
CA ARG A 261 -13.01 23.75 -11.99
C ARG A 261 -14.37 23.11 -12.19
N ALA A 262 -14.64 22.05 -11.46
CA ALA A 262 -15.81 21.19 -11.66
C ALA A 262 -17.07 21.61 -10.89
N SER A 263 -16.98 22.67 -10.06
CA SER A 263 -18.12 23.24 -9.34
C SER A 263 -18.09 24.77 -9.38
N ASP A 264 -19.23 25.36 -9.74
CA ASP A 264 -19.44 26.81 -9.69
C ASP A 264 -19.73 27.30 -8.27
N SER A 265 -20.31 26.42 -7.44
CA SER A 265 -20.75 26.73 -6.07
C SER A 265 -19.63 26.62 -5.04
N LEU A 266 -18.65 25.74 -5.26
CA LEU A 266 -17.52 25.60 -4.36
C LEU A 266 -16.50 26.72 -4.64
N THR A 267 -16.08 27.38 -3.57
CA THR A 267 -14.97 28.33 -3.65
C THR A 267 -13.74 27.58 -4.16
N PRO A 268 -13.01 28.12 -5.15
CA PRO A 268 -11.73 27.56 -5.53
C PRO A 268 -10.88 27.43 -4.27
N PRO A 269 -10.19 26.29 -4.07
CA PRO A 269 -9.28 26.17 -2.95
C PRO A 269 -8.31 27.35 -2.98
N HIS A 270 -8.15 28.01 -1.84
CA HIS A 270 -7.27 29.16 -1.71
C HIS A 270 -5.83 28.71 -2.02
N SER A 271 -5.38 28.92 -3.27
CA SER A 271 -3.97 29.11 -3.50
C SER A 271 -3.63 30.47 -2.92
N ARG A 272 -2.72 30.55 -1.94
CA ARG A 272 -2.02 31.81 -1.68
C ARG A 272 -1.53 32.33 -3.03
N PRO A 273 -1.75 33.62 -3.37
CA PRO A 273 -1.36 34.12 -4.68
C PRO A 273 0.12 33.83 -4.91
N LEU A 274 0.45 33.16 -6.02
CA LEU A 274 1.75 33.35 -6.65
C LEU A 274 1.80 34.86 -6.93
N TYR A 275 2.44 35.62 -6.06
CA TYR A 275 2.59 37.07 -6.22
C TYR A 275 3.46 37.28 -7.46
N TRP A 276 2.79 37.46 -8.61
CA TRP A 276 3.38 38.09 -9.77
C TRP A 276 3.32 39.59 -9.48
N ASP A 277 4.42 40.16 -9.00
CA ASP A 277 4.57 41.62 -8.80
C ASP A 277 4.88 42.26 -10.18
N PRO A 278 3.93 43.01 -10.76
CA PRO A 278 4.14 43.70 -12.04
C PRO A 278 5.09 44.91 -11.93
N SER A 279 5.40 45.37 -10.72
CA SER A 279 6.04 46.67 -10.49
C SER A 279 7.57 46.65 -10.63
N GLN A 280 8.18 45.49 -10.84
CA GLN A 280 9.64 45.35 -11.00
C GLN A 280 10.15 45.35 -12.45
N TRP A 281 9.30 45.64 -13.44
CA TRP A 281 9.75 45.83 -14.82
C TRP A 281 9.30 47.18 -15.38
N VAL A 282 10.24 48.13 -15.42
CA VAL A 282 10.20 49.24 -16.37
C VAL A 282 10.27 48.64 -17.78
N GLN A 283 9.16 48.70 -18.51
CA GLN A 283 9.07 48.27 -19.90
C GLN A 283 9.81 49.25 -20.83
N PRO A 284 10.69 48.81 -21.74
CA PRO A 284 10.84 49.44 -23.04
C PRO A 284 9.79 48.87 -24.02
N PRO A 285 9.26 49.66 -24.96
CA PRO A 285 8.07 49.29 -25.72
C PRO A 285 8.31 48.17 -26.74
N LEU A 286 7.30 47.30 -26.79
CA LEU A 286 7.02 46.20 -27.72
C LEU A 286 7.58 46.37 -29.16
N LYS A 287 8.29 45.34 -29.63
CA LYS A 287 8.20 44.86 -31.01
C LYS A 287 8.13 43.34 -31.08
N ALA A 288 7.25 42.91 -31.98
CA ALA A 288 6.84 41.55 -32.31
C ALA A 288 7.92 40.46 -32.28
N SER A 289 7.59 39.32 -31.68
CA SER A 289 7.64 37.97 -32.30
C SER A 289 7.19 36.96 -31.26
N ALA A 290 6.09 36.26 -31.52
CA ALA A 290 5.59 35.22 -30.63
C ALA A 290 6.46 33.97 -30.80
N GLY A 291 7.24 33.66 -29.79
CA GLY A 291 7.98 32.42 -29.64
C GLY A 291 8.11 32.07 -28.17
N ILE A 292 7.82 30.79 -27.86
CA ILE A 292 8.47 30.00 -26.80
C ILE A 292 7.98 30.26 -25.35
N SER A 293 7.26 29.28 -24.77
CA SER A 293 7.42 28.93 -23.34
C SER A 293 8.82 28.36 -23.13
N PRO A 294 9.44 28.39 -21.93
CA PRO A 294 9.26 27.19 -21.10
C PRO A 294 9.54 27.30 -19.58
N VAL A 295 9.23 26.18 -18.92
CA VAL A 295 9.75 25.61 -17.67
C VAL A 295 9.24 26.17 -16.34
N MET A 296 8.58 25.29 -15.59
CA MET A 296 8.30 25.41 -14.16
C MET A 296 9.39 24.62 -13.41
N THR A 297 10.26 25.32 -12.69
CA THR A 297 11.32 24.74 -11.85
C THR A 297 10.84 24.49 -10.42
N HIS A 298 11.33 23.39 -9.84
CA HIS A 298 11.19 22.93 -8.44
C HIS A 298 11.31 24.03 -7.37
N GLN A 299 10.41 24.03 -6.38
CA GLN A 299 10.72 24.38 -4.99
C GLN A 299 9.86 23.59 -3.97
N SER A 300 10.45 23.43 -2.79
CA SER A 300 10.13 22.52 -1.69
C SER A 300 8.98 22.95 -0.77
N GLU A 301 8.28 21.91 -0.29
CA GLU A 301 7.65 21.72 1.02
C GLU A 301 6.54 22.68 1.52
N THR A 302 5.37 22.05 1.78
CA THR A 302 4.27 22.49 2.65
C THR A 302 3.24 23.50 2.13
N THR A 303 2.77 23.41 0.88
CA THR A 303 1.41 23.89 0.49
C THR A 303 1.00 23.49 -0.94
N LEU A 304 0.82 22.19 -1.21
CA LEU A 304 0.04 21.72 -2.36
C LEU A 304 -1.45 21.72 -1.95
N THR A 305 -2.08 22.89 -1.98
CA THR A 305 -3.53 23.00 -1.75
C THR A 305 -4.28 22.74 -3.06
N TRP A 306 -4.82 21.53 -3.18
CA TRP A 306 -6.00 21.13 -3.96
C TRP A 306 -6.10 21.65 -5.40
N ARG A 307 -5.26 21.15 -6.30
CA ARG A 307 -5.49 21.30 -7.74
C ARG A 307 -5.70 19.92 -8.32
N THR A 308 -6.91 19.57 -8.75
CA THR A 308 -7.10 18.38 -9.58
C THR A 308 -6.56 18.71 -10.97
N ILE A 309 -5.34 18.25 -11.25
CA ILE A 309 -4.80 18.30 -12.61
C ILE A 309 -5.53 17.23 -13.40
N MET A 310 -6.30 17.67 -14.39
CA MET A 310 -6.96 16.78 -15.32
C MET A 310 -5.97 16.44 -16.44
N SER A 311 -5.77 15.17 -16.75
CA SER A 311 -4.94 14.74 -17.87
C SER A 311 -5.64 13.66 -18.67
N MET A 312 -5.73 13.89 -19.98
CA MET A 312 -6.29 12.93 -20.91
C MET A 312 -5.25 11.88 -21.29
N MET A 313 -5.59 10.61 -21.13
CA MET A 313 -4.76 9.50 -21.54
C MET A 313 -5.24 8.91 -22.85
N TRP A 314 -4.29 8.71 -23.77
CA TRP A 314 -4.46 8.09 -25.09
C TRP A 314 -5.30 8.92 -26.05
#